data_AF-X8HJY5-F1
#
_entry.id   AF-X8HJY5-F1
#
_cell.length_a   1.000
_cell.length_b   1.000
_cell.length_c   1.000
_cell.angle_alpha   90.00
_cell.angle_beta   90.00
_cell.angle_gamma   90.00
#
_symmetry.space_group_name_H-M   'P 1'
#
loop_
_entity.id
_entity.type
_entity.pdbx_description
1 polymer ?
#
loop_
_entity_poly.entity_id
_entity_poly.type
_entity_poly.pdbx_seq_one_letter_code
_entity_poly.pdbx_strand_id
1 'polypeptide(L)'
;MEFNHVSVLLNETVDSVVTNPDGIYVDCTLGGAGHAHAVGERLSSQGMIIGLDQDEDALAVARQRLSDLTCQVMTIPTNFSDLKHALEEQGIYEVDGFIFDLGVSSYQLDTPERGFSYMNDGPLDMRMDKEAPITAEIVVNEYESDKLLQIIRDYGEERWAKRIVEFIVAARNEKRITTTGELVSIIKKAIPAKARQDGPHPAKRTFQAIRIEVNRELAILHDSFVDAVSMLKPKGRIGVITFHSLEDRITKQTFKELSTACICPPELPVCVCHHKAVLKAKNKAIEPSAGEVEMNPRSRSAKLRVGIKL
;
A
#
# COMPACT_ATOMS: atom_id res chain seq x y z
N MET A 1 7.59 -7.60 23.04
CA MET A 1 6.17 -7.65 22.63
C MET A 1 6.09 -8.61 21.47
N GLU A 2 5.26 -9.64 21.55
CA GLU A 2 5.02 -10.56 20.43
C GLU A 2 4.35 -9.79 19.29
N PHE A 3 5.04 -9.66 18.18
CA PHE A 3 4.49 -9.14 16.92
C PHE A 3 3.52 -10.19 16.35
N ASN A 4 2.26 -10.18 16.80
CA ASN A 4 1.20 -10.99 16.18
C ASN A 4 0.63 -10.28 14.94
N HIS A 5 1.49 -10.01 13.94
CA HIS A 5 1.05 -9.56 12.62
C HIS A 5 0.69 -10.80 11.78
N VAL A 6 -0.62 -11.06 11.64
CA VAL A 6 -1.12 -12.04 10.67
C VAL A 6 -1.17 -11.35 9.30
N SER A 7 -0.34 -11.79 8.37
CA SER A 7 -0.36 -11.33 6.98
C SER A 7 -1.73 -11.57 6.35
N VAL A 8 -2.25 -10.56 5.67
CA VAL A 8 -3.57 -10.59 5.04
C VAL A 8 -3.47 -11.31 3.69
N LEU A 9 -4.45 -12.16 3.37
CA LEU A 9 -4.48 -12.96 2.13
C LEU A 9 -3.18 -13.74 1.89
N LEU A 10 -2.54 -14.22 2.96
CA LEU A 10 -1.21 -14.83 2.92
C LEU A 10 -1.16 -16.01 1.94
N ASN A 11 -2.01 -17.01 2.17
CA ASN A 11 -2.01 -18.23 1.37
C ASN A 11 -2.42 -17.93 -0.08
N GLU A 12 -3.46 -17.12 -0.26
CA GLU A 12 -3.97 -16.71 -1.58
C GLU A 12 -2.90 -15.99 -2.40
N THR A 13 -2.08 -15.16 -1.75
CA THR A 13 -0.96 -14.44 -2.37
C THR A 13 0.12 -15.40 -2.79
N VAL A 14 0.59 -16.25 -1.87
CA VAL A 14 1.67 -17.20 -2.15
C VAL A 14 1.25 -18.21 -3.24
N ASP A 15 0.04 -18.76 -3.16
CA ASP A 15 -0.54 -19.66 -4.19
C ASP A 15 -0.67 -18.98 -5.55
N SER A 16 -0.96 -17.68 -5.54
CA SER A 16 -1.15 -16.92 -6.76
C SER A 16 0.16 -16.49 -7.40
N VAL A 17 1.23 -16.26 -6.64
CA VAL A 17 2.48 -15.67 -7.15
C VAL A 17 3.57 -16.71 -7.36
N VAL A 18 3.76 -17.65 -6.42
CA VAL A 18 4.87 -18.61 -6.47
C VAL A 18 4.58 -19.73 -7.47
N THR A 19 5.44 -19.86 -8.49
CA THR A 19 5.28 -20.88 -9.56
C THR A 19 6.52 -21.72 -9.80
N ASN A 20 7.67 -21.26 -9.36
CA ASN A 20 8.99 -21.85 -9.57
C ASN A 20 9.74 -21.86 -8.22
N PRO A 21 10.01 -23.03 -7.62
CA PRO A 21 10.76 -23.14 -6.36
C PRO A 21 12.20 -22.65 -6.45
N ASP A 22 12.81 -22.65 -7.64
CA ASP A 22 14.16 -22.14 -7.89
C ASP A 22 14.15 -20.67 -8.37
N GLY A 23 12.98 -20.02 -8.32
CA GLY A 23 12.78 -18.66 -8.84
C GLY A 23 13.25 -17.55 -7.90
N ILE A 24 13.27 -16.34 -8.43
CA ILE A 24 13.53 -15.11 -7.68
C ILE A 24 12.20 -14.39 -7.44
N TYR A 25 11.88 -14.09 -6.18
CA TYR A 25 10.67 -13.36 -5.81
C TYR A 25 11.04 -12.11 -5.03
N VAL A 26 10.24 -11.06 -5.19
CA VAL A 26 10.46 -9.77 -4.52
C VAL A 26 9.22 -9.39 -3.74
N ASP A 27 9.38 -9.20 -2.44
CA ASP A 27 8.39 -8.55 -1.57
C ASP A 27 8.74 -7.05 -1.49
N CYS A 28 7.95 -6.23 -2.18
CA CYS A 28 8.17 -4.79 -2.31
C CYS A 28 7.79 -3.99 -1.05
N THR A 29 7.18 -4.66 -0.07
CA THR A 29 6.63 -4.05 1.15
C THR A 29 6.94 -4.97 2.32
N LEU A 30 8.23 -5.26 2.50
CA LEU A 30 8.70 -6.36 3.35
C LEU A 30 8.10 -6.28 4.75
N GLY A 31 8.13 -5.10 5.39
CA GLY A 31 7.55 -4.85 6.70
C GLY A 31 7.92 -5.93 7.73
N GLY A 32 6.91 -6.65 8.22
CA GLY A 32 7.10 -7.74 9.18
C GLY A 32 7.60 -9.06 8.58
N ALA A 33 7.89 -9.12 7.29
CA ALA A 33 8.36 -10.26 6.50
C ALA A 33 7.43 -11.49 6.50
N GLY A 34 6.13 -11.32 6.74
CA GLY A 34 5.19 -12.44 6.79
C GLY A 34 4.96 -13.10 5.43
N HIS A 35 4.75 -12.30 4.36
CA HIS A 35 4.60 -12.83 3.00
C HIS A 35 5.94 -13.33 2.46
N ALA A 36 7.03 -12.57 2.62
CA ALA A 36 8.38 -13.01 2.27
C ALA A 36 8.75 -14.37 2.90
N HIS A 37 8.46 -14.57 4.19
CA HIS A 37 8.73 -15.84 4.88
C HIS A 37 7.93 -16.99 4.27
N ALA A 38 6.61 -16.82 4.09
CA ALA A 38 5.75 -17.85 3.49
C ALA A 38 6.09 -18.15 2.02
N VAL A 39 6.61 -17.18 1.26
CA VAL A 39 7.20 -17.42 -0.06
C VAL A 39 8.46 -18.25 0.07
N GLY A 40 9.39 -17.84 0.93
CA GLY A 40 10.66 -18.50 1.17
C GLY A 40 10.52 -19.97 1.59
N GLU A 41 9.49 -20.31 2.39
CA GLU A 41 9.16 -21.68 2.76
C GLU A 41 8.83 -22.59 1.56
N ARG A 42 8.40 -22.01 0.43
CA ARG A 42 8.11 -22.74 -0.81
C ARG A 42 9.28 -22.80 -1.78
N LEU A 43 10.35 -22.07 -1.49
CA LEU A 43 11.53 -22.04 -2.35
C LEU A 43 12.50 -23.16 -1.98
N SER A 44 13.27 -23.60 -2.97
CA SER A 44 14.41 -24.48 -2.74
C SER A 44 15.62 -23.67 -2.27
N SER A 45 16.73 -24.34 -1.95
CA SER A 45 18.01 -23.67 -1.67
C SER A 45 18.59 -22.89 -2.86
N GLN A 46 18.09 -23.10 -4.08
CA GLN A 46 18.45 -22.34 -5.27
C GLN A 46 17.55 -21.12 -5.49
N GLY A 47 16.35 -21.10 -4.90
CA GLY A 47 15.45 -19.97 -4.98
C GLY A 47 15.94 -18.80 -4.12
N MET A 48 15.38 -17.61 -4.40
CA MET A 48 15.71 -16.39 -3.68
C MET A 48 14.47 -15.56 -3.37
N ILE A 49 14.39 -15.05 -2.15
CA ILE A 49 13.45 -14.01 -1.74
C ILE A 49 14.20 -12.70 -1.47
N ILE A 50 13.76 -11.63 -2.11
CA ILE A 50 14.27 -10.27 -1.92
C ILE A 50 13.21 -9.45 -1.21
N GLY A 51 13.56 -8.77 -0.12
CA GLY A 51 12.66 -7.87 0.60
C GLY A 51 13.08 -6.41 0.45
N LEU A 52 12.16 -5.54 0.05
CA LEU A 52 12.35 -4.09 0.00
C LEU A 52 11.57 -3.43 1.14
N ASP A 53 12.24 -2.54 1.88
CA ASP A 53 11.58 -1.61 2.81
C ASP A 53 12.44 -0.35 2.95
N GLN A 54 11.81 0.79 3.19
CA GLN A 54 12.51 2.04 3.44
C GLN A 54 12.92 2.20 4.92
N ASP A 55 12.33 1.41 5.82
CA ASP A 55 12.62 1.44 7.25
C ASP A 55 13.69 0.38 7.62
N GLU A 56 14.90 0.84 7.93
CA GLU A 56 16.03 -0.05 8.33
C GLU A 56 15.73 -0.85 9.60
N ASP A 57 14.94 -0.32 10.53
CA ASP A 57 14.55 -1.07 11.74
C ASP A 57 13.64 -2.25 11.33
N ALA A 58 12.74 -2.04 10.38
CA ALA A 58 11.89 -3.11 9.83
C ALA A 58 12.74 -4.16 9.10
N LEU A 59 13.73 -3.73 8.30
CA LEU A 59 14.66 -4.65 7.63
C LEU A 59 15.47 -5.50 8.61
N ALA A 60 15.95 -4.91 9.71
CA ALA A 60 16.68 -5.66 10.73
C ALA A 60 15.83 -6.76 11.35
N VAL A 61 14.58 -6.47 11.70
CA VAL A 61 13.62 -7.44 12.23
C VAL A 61 13.27 -8.51 11.18
N ALA A 62 13.05 -8.10 9.94
CA ALA A 62 12.78 -9.00 8.82
C ALA A 62 13.93 -9.99 8.57
N ARG A 63 15.18 -9.52 8.57
CA ARG A 63 16.38 -10.39 8.42
C ARG A 63 16.43 -11.47 9.50
N GLN A 64 16.10 -11.13 10.75
CA GLN A 64 16.02 -12.11 11.83
C GLN A 64 14.92 -13.14 11.58
N ARG A 65 13.72 -12.69 11.17
CA ARG A 65 12.58 -13.57 10.88
C ARG A 65 12.83 -14.52 9.70
N LEU A 66 13.62 -14.10 8.72
CA LEU A 66 13.91 -14.88 7.52
C LEU A 66 15.14 -15.79 7.67
N SER A 67 15.81 -15.78 8.83
CA SER A 67 17.09 -16.49 9.04
C SER A 67 16.99 -18.02 9.09
N ASP A 68 15.79 -18.55 9.28
CA ASP A 68 15.49 -19.99 9.31
C ASP A 68 15.17 -20.58 7.92
N LEU A 69 15.06 -19.73 6.89
CA LEU A 69 14.78 -20.17 5.53
C LEU A 69 15.99 -20.87 4.90
N THR A 70 15.71 -21.84 4.04
CA THR A 70 16.75 -22.60 3.31
C THR A 70 17.13 -21.96 1.98
N CYS A 71 16.25 -21.11 1.44
CA CYS A 71 16.50 -20.34 0.23
C CYS A 71 17.43 -19.15 0.48
N GLN A 72 17.90 -18.52 -0.60
CA GLN A 72 18.68 -17.29 -0.49
C GLN A 72 17.78 -16.13 -0.06
N VAL A 73 18.28 -15.27 0.82
CA VAL A 73 17.55 -14.09 1.32
C VAL A 73 18.40 -12.85 1.10
N MET A 74 17.80 -11.83 0.49
CA MET A 74 18.40 -10.50 0.35
C MET A 74 17.41 -9.45 0.84
N THR A 75 17.90 -8.39 1.48
CA THR A 75 17.06 -7.21 1.77
C THR A 75 17.74 -5.94 1.32
N ILE A 76 16.97 -5.00 0.77
CA ILE A 76 17.47 -3.76 0.18
C ILE A 76 16.72 -2.58 0.82
N PRO A 77 17.43 -1.61 1.43
CA PRO A 77 16.83 -0.40 1.98
C PRO A 77 16.44 0.56 0.88
N THR A 78 15.21 0.44 0.39
CA THR A 78 14.69 1.28 -0.68
C THR A 78 13.16 1.37 -0.61
N ASN A 79 12.61 2.46 -1.16
CA ASN A 79 11.20 2.54 -1.46
C ASN A 79 10.91 1.74 -2.74
N PHE A 80 9.79 1.03 -2.80
CA PHE A 80 9.45 0.25 -3.99
C PHE A 80 9.27 1.11 -5.25
N SER A 81 9.11 2.43 -5.13
CA SER A 81 9.15 3.33 -6.29
C SER A 81 10.47 3.30 -7.05
N ASP A 82 11.54 2.84 -6.41
CA ASP A 82 12.88 2.70 -6.97
C ASP A 82 13.29 1.21 -7.12
N LEU A 83 12.32 0.28 -7.06
CA LEU A 83 12.58 -1.17 -7.06
C LEU A 83 13.46 -1.59 -8.24
N LYS A 84 13.26 -0.99 -9.41
CA LYS A 84 13.94 -1.41 -10.63
C LYS A 84 15.42 -1.07 -10.56
N HIS A 85 15.72 0.18 -10.24
CA HIS A 85 17.10 0.62 -10.09
C HIS A 85 17.81 -0.18 -8.99
N ALA A 86 17.17 -0.33 -7.83
CA ALA A 86 17.72 -1.06 -6.70
C ALA A 86 18.05 -2.53 -7.03
N LEU A 87 17.20 -3.21 -7.82
CA LEU A 87 17.46 -4.57 -8.28
C LEU A 87 18.57 -4.63 -9.33
N GLU A 88 18.60 -3.69 -10.27
CA GLU A 88 19.64 -3.60 -11.30
C GLU A 88 21.04 -3.38 -10.69
N GLU A 89 21.16 -2.58 -9.62
CA GLU A 89 22.41 -2.39 -8.88
C GLU A 89 22.94 -3.68 -8.24
N GLN A 90 22.04 -4.60 -7.88
CA GLN A 90 22.40 -5.94 -7.39
C GLN A 90 22.64 -6.95 -8.52
N GLY A 91 22.61 -6.51 -9.79
CA GLY A 91 22.77 -7.35 -10.97
C GLY A 91 21.54 -8.20 -11.31
N ILE A 92 20.36 -7.83 -10.81
CA ILE A 92 19.11 -8.57 -11.00
C ILE A 92 18.24 -7.82 -12.00
N TYR A 93 18.13 -8.37 -13.21
CA TYR A 93 17.38 -7.75 -14.32
C TYR A 93 16.01 -8.38 -14.57
N GLU A 94 15.81 -9.62 -14.12
CA GLU A 94 14.55 -10.35 -14.28
C GLU A 94 14.23 -11.21 -13.06
N VAL A 95 12.94 -11.27 -12.69
CA VAL A 95 12.44 -12.06 -11.55
C VAL A 95 11.20 -12.87 -11.91
N ASP A 96 10.88 -13.87 -11.09
CA ASP A 96 9.75 -14.79 -11.27
C ASP A 96 8.45 -14.23 -10.64
N GLY A 97 8.55 -13.39 -9.62
CA GLY A 97 7.36 -12.72 -9.09
C GLY A 97 7.58 -11.51 -8.19
N PHE A 98 6.56 -10.67 -8.10
CA PHE A 98 6.48 -9.51 -7.23
C PHE A 98 5.26 -9.60 -6.31
N ILE A 99 5.42 -9.17 -5.06
CA ILE A 99 4.36 -9.02 -4.07
C ILE A 99 4.37 -7.58 -3.57
N PHE A 100 3.18 -6.97 -3.54
CA PHE A 100 2.94 -5.68 -2.90
C PHE A 100 1.80 -5.85 -1.89
N ASP A 101 2.08 -5.60 -0.62
CA ASP A 101 1.10 -5.48 0.46
C ASP A 101 0.98 -4.01 0.84
N LEU A 102 0.12 -3.28 0.11
CA LEU A 102 0.04 -1.82 0.23
C LEU A 102 -0.58 -1.44 1.57
N GLY A 103 -0.07 -0.40 2.22
CA GLY A 103 -0.71 0.17 3.39
C GLY A 103 0.27 0.43 4.52
N VAL A 104 -0.26 0.48 5.73
CA VAL A 104 0.52 0.74 6.94
C VAL A 104 0.74 -0.56 7.70
N SER A 105 1.95 -0.73 8.23
CA SER A 105 2.25 -1.88 9.09
C SER A 105 1.50 -1.76 10.42
N SER A 106 1.20 -2.90 11.06
CA SER A 106 0.59 -2.89 12.40
C SER A 106 1.44 -2.09 13.40
N TYR A 107 2.77 -2.14 13.29
CA TYR A 107 3.67 -1.34 14.13
C TYR A 107 3.38 0.17 14.04
N GLN A 108 3.17 0.70 12.83
CA GLN A 108 2.86 2.12 12.63
C GLN A 108 1.51 2.51 13.27
N LEU A 109 0.52 1.62 13.23
CA LEU A 109 -0.80 1.85 13.84
C LEU A 109 -0.79 1.67 15.37
N ASP A 110 -0.01 0.71 15.85
CA ASP A 110 0.02 0.29 17.25
C ASP A 110 1.04 1.08 18.08
N THR A 111 1.87 1.93 17.45
CA THR A 111 2.81 2.88 18.07
C THR A 111 2.21 4.29 18.06
N PRO A 112 1.58 4.77 19.15
CA PRO A 112 0.89 6.06 19.17
C PRO A 112 1.77 7.26 18.80
N GLU A 113 3.07 7.19 19.10
CA GLU A 113 4.07 8.21 18.82
C GLU A 113 4.24 8.49 17.32
N ARG A 114 3.84 7.54 16.45
CA ARG A 114 3.88 7.71 14.98
C ARG A 114 2.68 8.47 14.41
N GLY A 115 1.60 8.65 15.18
CA GLY A 115 0.47 9.49 14.78
C GLY A 115 -0.49 8.91 13.73
N PHE A 116 -0.39 7.63 13.37
CA PHE A 116 -1.27 7.01 12.36
C PHE A 116 -2.64 6.63 12.91
N SER A 117 -2.74 6.38 14.21
CA SER A 117 -3.98 5.91 14.83
C SER A 117 -4.89 7.09 15.21
N TYR A 118 -6.18 6.95 14.91
CA TYR A 118 -7.25 7.82 15.42
C TYR A 118 -7.91 7.29 16.71
N MET A 119 -7.42 6.16 17.25
CA MET A 119 -7.94 5.53 18.47
C MET A 119 -7.13 5.93 19.71
N ASN A 120 -5.81 5.90 19.57
CA ASN A 120 -4.84 6.34 20.56
C ASN A 120 -4.33 7.75 20.21
N ASP A 121 -4.23 8.62 21.21
CA ASP A 121 -3.70 9.98 21.04
C ASP A 121 -2.17 9.95 20.90
N GLY A 122 -1.64 10.85 20.07
CA GLY A 122 -0.22 10.97 19.77
C GLY A 122 0.08 12.18 18.89
N PRO A 123 1.37 12.46 18.59
CA PRO A 123 1.76 13.56 17.72
C PRO A 123 1.13 13.43 16.34
N LEU A 124 0.77 14.55 15.72
CA LEU A 124 0.20 14.57 14.37
C LEU A 124 1.31 14.43 13.30
N ASP A 125 1.96 13.27 13.24
CA ASP A 125 3.10 13.01 12.35
C ASP A 125 2.67 12.29 11.05
N MET A 126 2.25 11.02 11.12
CA MET A 126 1.84 10.17 9.99
C MET A 126 2.90 9.93 8.90
N ARG A 127 4.17 10.31 9.08
CA ARG A 127 5.23 9.96 8.12
C ARG A 127 5.66 8.52 8.30
N MET A 128 5.79 7.81 7.18
CA MET A 128 6.44 6.50 7.12
C MET A 128 7.96 6.66 7.23
N ASP A 129 8.53 7.61 6.49
CA ASP A 129 9.92 8.06 6.60
C ASP A 129 10.03 9.26 7.55
N LYS A 130 10.76 9.09 8.66
CA LYS A 130 10.94 10.14 9.69
C LYS A 130 11.74 11.34 9.20
N GLU A 131 12.52 11.19 8.14
CA GLU A 131 13.32 12.27 7.55
C GLU A 131 12.53 13.07 6.50
N ALA A 132 11.33 12.60 6.11
CA ALA A 132 10.48 13.31 5.15
C ALA A 132 10.02 14.69 5.71
N PRO A 133 9.99 15.74 4.87
CA PRO A 133 9.79 17.11 5.35
C PRO A 133 8.36 17.46 5.73
N ILE A 134 7.36 16.69 5.28
CA ILE A 134 5.94 17.02 5.44
C ILE A 134 5.33 16.08 6.49
N THR A 135 4.86 16.63 7.61
CA THR A 135 4.05 15.91 8.60
C THR A 135 2.56 16.15 8.37
N ALA A 136 1.71 15.31 8.97
CA ALA A 136 0.28 15.56 9.05
C ALA A 136 -0.04 16.89 9.75
N GLU A 137 0.77 17.30 10.73
CA GLU A 137 0.68 18.61 11.37
C GLU A 137 0.83 19.74 10.36
N ILE A 138 1.84 19.67 9.48
CA ILE A 138 2.05 20.65 8.41
C ILE A 138 0.85 20.66 7.46
N VAL A 139 0.40 19.49 7.00
CA VAL A 139 -0.76 19.39 6.10
C VAL A 139 -2.00 20.03 6.71
N VAL A 140 -2.28 19.76 7.99
CA VAL A 140 -3.48 20.26 8.67
C VAL A 140 -3.38 21.76 9.00
N ASN A 141 -2.21 22.25 9.40
CA ASN A 141 -2.06 23.62 9.88
C ASN A 141 -1.66 24.63 8.79
N GLU A 142 -0.94 24.21 7.75
CA GLU A 142 -0.25 25.13 6.83
C GLU A 142 -0.82 25.10 5.41
N TYR A 143 -1.50 24.04 5.00
CA TYR A 143 -2.11 23.99 3.67
C TYR A 143 -3.29 24.95 3.55
N GLU A 144 -3.45 25.53 2.36
CA GLU A 144 -4.64 26.31 2.00
C GLU A 144 -5.92 25.46 2.09
N SER A 145 -7.05 26.10 2.44
CA SER A 145 -8.33 25.41 2.64
C SER A 145 -8.76 24.60 1.43
N ASP A 146 -8.55 25.13 0.23
CA ASP A 146 -8.95 24.48 -1.03
C ASP A 146 -8.12 23.24 -1.32
N LYS A 147 -6.82 23.29 -1.00
CA LYS A 147 -5.93 22.13 -1.11
C LYS A 147 -6.31 21.06 -0.09
N LEU A 148 -6.59 21.45 1.16
CA LEU A 148 -7.03 20.51 2.19
C LEU A 148 -8.39 19.87 1.84
N LEU A 149 -9.31 20.64 1.25
CA LEU A 149 -10.58 20.15 0.74
C LEU A 149 -10.36 19.13 -0.38
N GLN A 150 -9.49 19.43 -1.33
CA GLN A 150 -9.15 18.51 -2.41
C GLN A 150 -8.62 17.19 -1.85
N ILE A 151 -7.67 17.23 -0.92
CA ILE A 151 -7.09 16.04 -0.27
C ILE A 151 -8.18 15.20 0.42
N ILE A 152 -8.96 15.80 1.32
CA ILE A 152 -9.95 15.06 2.12
C ILE A 152 -11.06 14.49 1.23
N ARG A 153 -11.44 15.21 0.17
CA ARG A 153 -12.46 14.76 -0.79
C ARG A 153 -11.92 13.63 -1.67
N ASP A 154 -10.76 13.82 -2.28
CA ASP A 154 -10.26 12.95 -3.35
C ASP A 154 -9.57 11.70 -2.78
N TYR A 155 -8.80 11.83 -1.69
CA TYR A 155 -8.11 10.72 -1.04
C TYR A 155 -8.92 10.06 0.08
N GLY A 156 -9.82 10.81 0.72
CA GLY A 156 -10.68 10.26 1.77
C GLY A 156 -12.03 9.75 1.27
N GLU A 157 -12.44 10.13 0.05
CA GLU A 157 -13.81 9.93 -0.46
C GLU A 157 -14.87 10.39 0.57
N GLU A 158 -14.58 11.50 1.28
CA GLU A 158 -15.37 11.97 2.43
C GLU A 158 -16.45 12.97 2.00
N ARG A 159 -17.71 12.61 2.22
CA ARG A 159 -18.87 13.46 1.87
C ARG A 159 -18.90 14.77 2.66
N TRP A 160 -18.38 14.78 3.89
CA TRP A 160 -18.33 15.94 4.77
C TRP A 160 -17.03 16.74 4.61
N ALA A 161 -16.22 16.49 3.57
CA ALA A 161 -14.90 17.10 3.40
C ALA A 161 -14.92 18.61 3.59
N LYS A 162 -15.85 19.32 2.92
CA LYS A 162 -16.01 20.78 3.05
C LYS A 162 -16.20 21.22 4.50
N ARG A 163 -17.12 20.57 5.21
CA ARG A 163 -17.44 20.90 6.61
C ARG A 163 -16.29 20.54 7.56
N ILE A 164 -15.58 19.44 7.29
CA ILE A 164 -14.38 19.07 8.07
C ILE A 164 -13.30 20.14 7.90
N VAL A 165 -13.04 20.60 6.67
CA VAL A 165 -12.07 21.66 6.41
C VAL A 165 -12.45 22.96 7.10
N GLU A 166 -13.71 23.39 7.04
CA GLU A 166 -14.20 24.58 7.75
C GLU A 166 -13.87 24.51 9.26
N PHE A 167 -14.10 23.34 9.88
CA PHE A 167 -13.82 23.13 11.30
C PHE A 167 -12.32 23.06 11.62
N ILE A 168 -11.51 22.45 10.74
CA ILE A 168 -10.05 22.43 10.88
C ILE A 168 -9.49 23.85 10.78
N VAL A 169 -9.90 24.62 9.77
CA VAL A 169 -9.45 25.99 9.56
C VAL A 169 -9.84 26.88 10.74
N ALA A 170 -11.09 26.76 11.23
CA ALA A 170 -11.52 27.50 12.41
C ALA A 170 -10.67 27.14 13.65
N ALA A 171 -10.45 25.85 13.90
CA ALA A 171 -9.68 25.40 15.06
C ALA A 171 -8.21 25.83 14.99
N ARG A 172 -7.53 25.69 13.84
CA ARG A 172 -6.11 26.06 13.71
C ARG A 172 -5.88 27.58 13.82
N ASN A 173 -6.88 28.40 13.49
CA ASN A 173 -6.83 29.85 13.68
C ASN A 173 -6.91 30.25 15.16
N GLU A 174 -7.49 29.41 16.02
CA GLU A 174 -7.51 29.62 17.47
C GLU A 174 -6.29 29.01 18.16
N LYS A 175 -5.95 27.77 17.82
CA LYS A 175 -4.84 27.01 18.37
C LYS A 175 -4.31 26.02 17.34
N ARG A 176 -3.00 25.99 17.14
CA ARG A 176 -2.33 24.98 16.30
C ARG A 176 -2.72 23.57 16.75
N ILE A 177 -3.09 22.72 15.79
CA ILE A 177 -3.52 21.34 16.03
C ILE A 177 -2.26 20.47 16.03
N THR A 178 -1.98 19.82 17.15
CA THR A 178 -0.69 19.13 17.39
C THR A 178 -0.84 17.64 17.63
N THR A 179 -2.03 17.17 18.03
CA THR A 179 -2.27 15.75 18.31
C THR A 179 -3.38 15.13 17.48
N THR A 180 -3.33 13.81 17.31
CA THR A 180 -4.36 13.04 16.63
C THR A 180 -5.72 13.15 17.34
N GLY A 181 -5.74 13.20 18.68
CA GLY A 181 -6.95 13.37 19.49
C GLY A 181 -7.64 14.72 19.30
N GLU A 182 -6.86 15.80 19.14
CA GLU A 182 -7.37 17.13 18.78
C GLU A 182 -8.07 17.07 17.41
N LEU A 183 -7.40 16.52 16.39
CA LEU A 183 -7.94 16.37 15.05
C LEU A 183 -9.22 15.50 15.03
N VAL A 184 -9.22 14.38 15.75
CA VAL A 184 -10.40 13.50 15.89
C VAL A 184 -11.58 14.27 16.49
N SER A 185 -11.33 15.09 17.52
CA SER A 185 -12.36 15.88 18.18
C SER A 185 -12.97 16.91 17.23
N ILE A 186 -12.14 17.57 16.41
CA ILE A 186 -12.58 18.53 15.38
C ILE A 186 -13.45 17.81 14.34
N ILE A 187 -12.99 16.69 13.79
CA ILE A 187 -13.74 15.91 12.80
C ILE A 187 -15.08 15.43 13.36
N LYS A 188 -15.11 14.96 14.61
CA LYS A 188 -16.35 14.52 15.28
C LYS A 188 -17.35 15.66 15.44
N LYS A 189 -16.90 16.90 15.66
CA LYS A 189 -17.78 18.09 15.73
C LYS A 189 -18.28 18.51 14.35
N ALA A 190 -17.46 18.33 13.32
CA ALA A 190 -17.83 18.64 11.94
C ALA A 190 -18.91 17.68 11.40
N ILE A 191 -18.87 16.39 11.73
CA ILE A 191 -19.81 15.40 11.19
C ILE A 191 -21.11 15.34 12.03
N PRO A 192 -22.31 15.48 11.41
CA PRO A 192 -23.58 15.43 12.14
C PRO A 192 -23.76 14.16 12.96
N ALA A 193 -24.35 14.27 14.16
CA ALA A 193 -24.48 13.15 15.09
C ALA A 193 -25.13 11.89 14.49
N LYS A 194 -26.22 12.07 13.72
CA LYS A 194 -26.92 10.99 13.02
C LYS A 194 -26.02 10.26 12.00
N ALA A 195 -25.11 10.99 11.36
CA ALA A 195 -24.16 10.43 10.39
C ALA A 195 -22.99 9.68 11.04
N ARG A 196 -22.84 9.75 12.37
CA ARG A 196 -21.79 9.04 13.15
C ARG A 196 -22.29 7.74 13.77
N GLN A 197 -23.60 7.48 13.77
CA GLN A 197 -24.19 6.31 14.43
C GLN A 197 -23.96 5.01 13.63
N ASP A 198 -23.94 5.13 12.30
CA ASP A 198 -23.76 3.99 11.40
C ASP A 198 -22.44 4.13 10.62
N GLY A 199 -21.65 3.04 10.58
CA GLY A 199 -20.46 2.94 9.75
C GLY A 199 -19.11 3.01 10.50
N PRO A 200 -17.99 3.16 9.77
CA PRO A 200 -16.66 3.21 10.36
C PRO A 200 -16.45 4.50 11.18
N HIS A 201 -15.41 4.51 12.02
CA HIS A 201 -15.08 5.67 12.84
C HIS A 201 -15.01 6.96 12.01
N PRO A 202 -15.62 8.08 12.44
CA PRO A 202 -15.76 9.30 11.63
C PRO A 202 -14.44 9.90 11.13
N ALA A 203 -13.35 9.71 11.87
CA ALA A 203 -12.04 10.22 11.50
C ALA A 203 -11.29 9.35 10.47
N LYS A 204 -11.75 8.11 10.21
CA LYS A 204 -11.01 7.12 9.41
C LYS A 204 -10.64 7.66 8.01
N ARG A 205 -11.60 8.25 7.31
CA ARG A 205 -11.42 8.77 5.94
C ARG A 205 -10.51 9.99 5.87
N THR A 206 -10.62 10.89 6.85
CA THR A 206 -9.77 12.08 6.93
C THR A 206 -8.33 11.71 7.26
N PHE A 207 -8.12 10.78 8.20
CA PHE A 207 -6.80 10.27 8.55
C PHE A 207 -6.15 9.57 7.35
N GLN A 208 -6.91 8.73 6.63
CA GLN A 208 -6.45 8.12 5.39
C GLN A 208 -6.02 9.17 4.36
N ALA A 209 -6.84 10.21 4.14
CA ALA A 209 -6.54 11.24 3.16
C ALA A 209 -5.24 11.99 3.47
N ILE A 210 -5.05 12.38 4.73
CA ILE A 210 -3.85 13.08 5.18
C ILE A 210 -2.64 12.17 5.07
N ARG A 211 -2.76 10.89 5.47
CA ARG A 211 -1.69 9.90 5.36
C ARG A 211 -1.22 9.71 3.91
N ILE A 212 -2.17 9.60 2.98
CA ILE A 212 -1.90 9.49 1.55
C ILE A 212 -1.15 10.71 1.02
N GLU A 213 -1.55 11.92 1.43
CA GLU A 213 -0.85 13.16 1.04
C GLU A 213 0.57 13.21 1.62
N VAL A 214 0.73 12.92 2.90
CA VAL A 214 2.02 12.94 3.61
C VAL A 214 3.03 12.00 2.96
N ASN A 215 2.61 10.79 2.64
CA ASN A 215 3.51 9.73 2.14
C ASN A 215 3.47 9.56 0.61
N ARG A 216 2.71 10.40 -0.10
CA ARG A 216 2.51 10.33 -1.57
C ARG A 216 2.14 8.92 -2.07
N GLU A 217 1.40 8.17 -1.25
CA GLU A 217 1.22 6.71 -1.40
C GLU A 217 0.69 6.32 -2.78
N LEU A 218 -0.24 7.09 -3.33
CA LEU A 218 -0.90 6.77 -4.60
C LEU A 218 -0.10 7.17 -5.84
N ALA A 219 0.75 8.19 -5.73
CA ALA A 219 1.44 8.76 -6.89
C ALA A 219 2.47 7.80 -7.48
N ILE A 220 3.07 6.96 -6.63
CA ILE A 220 4.14 6.04 -7.02
C ILE A 220 3.62 4.69 -7.55
N LEU A 221 2.37 4.31 -7.24
CA LEU A 221 1.87 2.96 -7.51
C LEU A 221 1.88 2.59 -8.99
N HIS A 222 1.43 3.52 -9.85
CA HIS A 222 1.35 3.26 -11.28
C HIS A 222 2.72 2.87 -11.86
N ASP A 223 3.71 3.75 -11.69
CA ASP A 223 5.03 3.58 -12.27
C ASP A 223 5.76 2.39 -11.63
N SER A 224 5.60 2.18 -10.32
CA SER A 224 6.15 1.01 -9.62
C SER A 224 5.61 -0.32 -10.19
N PHE A 225 4.31 -0.40 -10.51
CA PHE A 225 3.74 -1.60 -11.10
C PHE A 225 4.20 -1.81 -12.55
N VAL A 226 4.35 -0.73 -13.31
CA VAL A 226 4.91 -0.79 -14.67
C VAL A 226 6.35 -1.31 -14.63
N ASP A 227 7.17 -0.78 -13.73
CA ASP A 227 8.55 -1.21 -13.54
C ASP A 227 8.65 -2.66 -13.09
N ALA A 228 7.88 -3.07 -12.08
CA ALA A 228 7.80 -4.46 -11.65
C ALA A 228 7.41 -5.41 -12.81
N VAL A 229 6.38 -5.07 -13.57
CA VAL A 229 5.97 -5.88 -14.74
C VAL A 229 7.03 -5.88 -15.83
N SER A 230 7.84 -4.82 -15.97
CA SER A 230 8.95 -4.77 -16.92
C SER A 230 10.06 -5.78 -16.60
N MET A 231 10.26 -6.08 -15.31
CA MET A 231 11.28 -7.02 -14.81
C MET A 231 10.75 -8.45 -14.63
N LEU A 232 9.46 -8.71 -14.83
CA LEU A 232 8.95 -10.08 -14.78
C LEU A 232 9.40 -10.89 -15.98
N LYS A 233 9.95 -12.08 -15.72
CA LYS A 233 10.14 -13.13 -16.74
C LYS A 233 8.81 -13.49 -17.39
N PRO A 234 8.79 -14.03 -18.62
CA PRO A 234 7.58 -14.61 -19.20
C PRO A 234 6.92 -15.61 -18.23
N LYS A 235 5.60 -15.49 -18.04
CA LYS A 235 4.79 -16.24 -17.06
C LYS A 235 5.04 -15.91 -15.58
N GLY A 236 5.97 -15.02 -15.28
CA GLY A 236 6.16 -14.46 -13.94
C GLY A 236 4.92 -13.70 -13.48
N ARG A 237 4.75 -13.52 -12.17
CA ARG A 237 3.49 -13.04 -11.59
C ARG A 237 3.66 -11.86 -10.65
N ILE A 238 2.72 -10.93 -10.70
CA ILE A 238 2.62 -9.81 -9.76
C ILE A 238 1.34 -9.99 -8.93
N GLY A 239 1.47 -9.95 -7.61
CA GLY A 239 0.37 -9.91 -6.65
C GLY A 239 0.35 -8.56 -5.93
N VAL A 240 -0.81 -7.89 -5.92
CA VAL A 240 -0.99 -6.60 -5.22
C VAL A 240 -2.19 -6.69 -4.30
N ILE A 241 -1.95 -6.56 -3.00
CA ILE A 241 -2.96 -6.46 -1.95
C ILE A 241 -3.21 -4.98 -1.68
N THR A 242 -4.48 -4.58 -1.74
CA THR A 242 -4.92 -3.20 -1.52
C THR A 242 -5.96 -3.17 -0.40
N PHE A 243 -5.97 -2.15 0.45
CA PHE A 243 -6.89 -2.04 1.60
C PHE A 243 -7.95 -0.96 1.41
N HIS A 244 -7.86 -0.19 0.34
CA HIS A 244 -8.88 0.78 0.01
C HIS A 244 -9.15 0.93 -1.50
N SER A 245 -10.26 1.60 -1.80
CA SER A 245 -10.81 1.79 -3.14
C SER A 245 -9.86 2.49 -4.11
N LEU A 246 -9.09 3.48 -3.64
CA LEU A 246 -8.16 4.24 -4.47
C LEU A 246 -6.99 3.38 -4.96
N GLU A 247 -6.32 2.65 -4.05
CA GLU A 247 -5.29 1.67 -4.40
C GLU A 247 -5.85 0.62 -5.38
N ASP A 248 -6.97 -0.02 -5.04
CA ASP A 248 -7.61 -1.05 -5.87
C ASP A 248 -7.94 -0.54 -7.28
N ARG A 249 -8.34 0.73 -7.39
CA ARG A 249 -8.66 1.39 -8.66
C ARG A 249 -7.40 1.61 -9.50
N ILE A 250 -6.32 2.11 -8.90
CA ILE A 250 -5.05 2.32 -9.60
C ILE A 250 -4.51 0.97 -10.08
N THR A 251 -4.42 -0.03 -9.20
CA THR A 251 -3.98 -1.39 -9.56
C THR A 251 -4.81 -1.96 -10.71
N LYS A 252 -6.15 -1.84 -10.66
CA LYS A 252 -7.04 -2.29 -11.74
C LYS A 252 -6.78 -1.54 -13.05
N GLN A 253 -6.58 -0.23 -12.99
CA GLN A 253 -6.36 0.60 -14.18
C GLN A 253 -5.01 0.28 -14.82
N THR A 254 -3.93 0.21 -14.04
CA THR A 254 -2.59 -0.15 -14.52
C THR A 254 -2.59 -1.56 -15.10
N PHE A 255 -3.21 -2.53 -14.43
CA PHE A 255 -3.29 -3.90 -14.98
C PHE A 255 -4.11 -3.95 -16.27
N LYS A 256 -5.19 -3.17 -16.38
CA LYS A 256 -5.98 -3.08 -17.61
C LYS A 256 -5.15 -2.45 -18.74
N GLU A 257 -4.41 -1.40 -18.46
CA GLU A 257 -3.52 -0.75 -19.41
C GLU A 257 -2.47 -1.76 -19.93
N LEU A 258 -1.75 -2.43 -19.04
CA LEU A 258 -0.74 -3.43 -19.39
C LEU A 258 -1.32 -4.69 -20.07
N SER A 259 -2.62 -4.95 -19.89
CA SER A 259 -3.38 -6.01 -20.57
C SER A 259 -4.06 -5.56 -21.87
N THR A 260 -3.96 -4.29 -22.25
CA THR A 260 -4.60 -3.77 -23.45
C THR A 260 -3.73 -4.06 -24.66
N ALA A 261 -4.28 -4.75 -25.67
CA ALA A 261 -3.53 -5.09 -26.89
C ALA A 261 -3.61 -4.02 -27.99
N CYS A 262 -4.48 -3.01 -27.83
CA CYS A 262 -4.64 -1.96 -28.82
C CYS A 262 -5.09 -0.67 -28.14
N ILE A 263 -4.38 0.42 -28.41
CA ILE A 263 -4.68 1.78 -27.91
C ILE A 263 -5.19 2.70 -29.02
N CYS A 264 -5.50 2.16 -30.20
CA CYS A 264 -6.07 2.93 -31.30
C CYS A 264 -7.47 3.46 -30.92
N PRO A 265 -7.88 4.63 -31.44
CA PRO A 265 -9.27 5.07 -31.37
C PRO A 265 -10.23 3.99 -31.88
N PRO A 266 -11.39 3.75 -31.22
CA PRO A 266 -12.34 2.72 -31.61
C PRO A 266 -12.87 2.84 -33.05
N GLU A 267 -12.78 4.05 -33.62
CA GLU A 267 -13.23 4.35 -34.98
C GLU A 267 -12.26 3.81 -36.06
N LEU A 268 -11.03 3.43 -35.69
CA LEU A 268 -10.08 2.85 -36.64
C LEU A 268 -10.42 1.37 -36.89
N PRO A 269 -10.69 0.96 -38.16
CA PRO A 269 -11.12 -0.40 -38.47
C PRO A 269 -9.99 -1.44 -38.35
N VAL A 270 -8.74 -1.00 -38.32
CA VAL A 270 -7.55 -1.87 -38.20
C VAL A 270 -6.56 -1.24 -37.22
N CYS A 271 -5.93 -2.07 -36.38
CA CYS A 271 -4.88 -1.62 -35.46
C CYS A 271 -3.66 -1.12 -36.23
N VAL A 272 -3.23 0.11 -35.95
CA VAL A 272 -2.00 0.72 -36.48
C VAL A 272 -0.97 1.06 -35.40
N CYS A 273 -1.34 0.93 -34.12
CA CYS A 273 -0.45 1.25 -33.00
C CYS A 273 0.60 0.16 -32.73
N HIS A 274 0.41 -1.07 -33.26
CA HIS A 274 1.25 -2.23 -33.00
C HIS A 274 1.54 -2.53 -31.52
N HIS A 275 0.75 -1.93 -30.62
CA HIS A 275 0.86 -2.16 -29.19
C HIS A 275 0.56 -3.63 -28.89
N LYS A 276 1.21 -4.18 -27.87
CA LYS A 276 0.99 -5.55 -27.43
C LYS A 276 0.78 -5.52 -25.93
N ALA A 277 -0.22 -6.27 -25.48
CA ALA A 277 -0.39 -6.54 -24.07
C ALA A 277 0.87 -7.24 -23.56
N VAL A 278 1.34 -6.81 -22.40
CA VAL A 278 2.48 -7.41 -21.69
C VAL A 278 2.06 -8.20 -20.47
N LEU A 279 0.81 -8.02 -20.04
CA LEU A 279 0.25 -8.64 -18.83
C LEU A 279 -1.10 -9.29 -19.14
N LYS A 280 -1.40 -10.40 -18.48
CA LYS A 280 -2.74 -10.98 -18.37
C LYS A 280 -3.24 -10.83 -16.94
N ALA A 281 -4.19 -9.93 -16.72
CA ALA A 281 -4.78 -9.70 -15.40
C ALA A 281 -5.99 -10.62 -15.10
N LYS A 282 -6.14 -11.04 -13.84
CA LYS A 282 -7.40 -11.65 -13.37
C LYS A 282 -8.49 -10.58 -13.26
N ASN A 283 -9.68 -10.87 -13.79
CA ASN A 283 -10.80 -9.92 -13.80
C ASN A 283 -11.35 -9.60 -12.39
N LYS A 284 -11.45 -10.62 -11.53
CA LYS A 284 -11.98 -10.49 -10.17
C LYS A 284 -10.83 -10.52 -9.16
N ALA A 285 -10.86 -9.60 -8.20
CA ALA A 285 -9.95 -9.63 -7.07
C ALA A 285 -10.30 -10.81 -6.15
N ILE A 286 -9.30 -11.30 -5.42
CA ILE A 286 -9.46 -12.28 -4.36
C ILE A 286 -9.71 -11.51 -3.06
N GLU A 287 -10.73 -11.91 -2.31
CA GLU A 287 -11.15 -11.26 -1.06
C GLU A 287 -10.94 -12.21 0.12
N PRO A 288 -10.66 -11.70 1.32
CA PRO A 288 -10.41 -12.56 2.48
C PRO A 288 -11.64 -13.39 2.85
N SER A 289 -11.38 -14.58 3.37
CA SER A 289 -12.43 -15.47 3.86
C SER A 289 -13.13 -14.89 5.09
N ALA A 290 -14.37 -15.34 5.37
CA ALA A 290 -15.08 -14.92 6.58
C ALA A 290 -14.30 -15.23 7.87
N GLY A 291 -13.63 -16.40 7.93
CA GLY A 291 -12.80 -16.77 9.07
C GLY A 291 -11.57 -15.88 9.24
N GLU A 292 -10.93 -15.45 8.15
CA GLU A 292 -9.83 -14.48 8.22
C GLU A 292 -10.32 -13.11 8.72
N VAL A 293 -11.49 -12.65 8.31
CA VAL A 293 -12.07 -11.38 8.77
C VAL A 293 -12.45 -11.44 10.25
N GLU A 294 -12.89 -12.58 10.75
CA GLU A 294 -13.18 -12.79 12.18
C GLU A 294 -11.90 -12.76 13.02
N MET A 295 -10.84 -13.44 12.58
CA MET A 295 -9.54 -13.46 13.28
C MET A 295 -8.76 -12.15 13.14
N ASN A 296 -8.85 -11.51 12.00
CA ASN A 296 -8.17 -10.26 11.68
C ASN A 296 -9.15 -9.27 11.03
N PRO A 297 -9.88 -8.47 11.82
CA PRO A 297 -10.82 -7.48 11.27
C PRO A 297 -10.20 -6.45 10.32
N ARG A 298 -8.85 -6.29 10.32
CA ARG A 298 -8.13 -5.40 9.42
C ARG A 298 -8.14 -5.92 7.97
N SER A 299 -8.30 -7.23 7.75
CA SER A 299 -8.37 -7.83 6.41
C SER A 299 -9.66 -7.52 5.66
N ARG A 300 -10.74 -7.09 6.34
CA ARG A 300 -12.09 -6.91 5.75
C ARG A 300 -12.12 -6.12 4.44
N SER A 301 -11.27 -5.12 4.29
CA SER A 301 -11.23 -4.25 3.10
C SER A 301 -10.16 -4.64 2.10
N ALA A 302 -9.38 -5.69 2.39
CA ALA A 302 -8.29 -6.14 1.55
C ALA A 302 -8.81 -6.82 0.28
N LYS A 303 -8.07 -6.60 -0.80
CA LYS A 303 -8.30 -7.21 -2.11
C LYS A 303 -6.96 -7.54 -2.74
N LEU A 304 -6.78 -8.78 -3.16
CA LEU A 304 -5.62 -9.22 -3.92
C LEU A 304 -5.95 -9.23 -5.42
N ARG A 305 -5.14 -8.52 -6.21
CA ARG A 305 -5.13 -8.59 -7.68
C ARG A 305 -3.88 -9.29 -8.16
N VAL A 306 -4.04 -10.09 -9.21
CA VAL A 306 -2.94 -10.89 -9.77
C VAL A 306 -2.83 -10.66 -11.28
N GLY A 307 -1.61 -10.39 -11.74
CA GLY A 307 -1.23 -10.30 -13.13
C GLY A 307 -0.16 -11.33 -13.49
N ILE A 308 -0.22 -11.86 -14.71
CA ILE A 308 0.76 -12.82 -15.24
C ILE A 308 1.42 -12.21 -16.48
N LYS A 309 2.75 -12.12 -16.51
CA LYS A 309 3.50 -11.65 -17.67
C LYS A 309 3.25 -12.57 -18.87
N LEU A 310 2.96 -11.99 -20.03
CA LEU A 310 2.73 -12.71 -21.29
C LEU A 310 4.02 -13.22 -21.91
#